data_AF-Q1IZU7-F1
#
_entry.id   AF-Q1IZU7-F1
#
_cell.length_a   1.000
_cell.length_b   1.000
_cell.length_c   1.000
_cell.angle_alpha   90.00
_cell.angle_beta   90.00
_cell.angle_gamma   90.00
#
_symmetry.space_group_name_H-M   'P 1'
#
loop_
_entity.id
_entity.type
_entity.pdbx_description
1 polymer ?
#
loop_
_entity_poly.entity_id
_entity_poly.type
_entity_poly.pdbx_seq_one_letter_code
_entity_poly.pdbx_strand_id
1 'polypeptide(L)'
;MQLLRRGHQFEYRDHRGMDQLAAVDVWTSGNGERAVLVLRELPGADLITQARRALRTLTLTWLPYLLRPDVQLHVLVLRPRPDETAKARALVLPLSA
;
A
#
# COMPACT_ATOMS: atom_id res chain seq x y z
N MET A 1 -15.33 8.34 2.95
CA MET A 1 -13.88 8.14 2.70
C MET A 1 -13.41 9.27 1.82
N GLN A 2 -12.25 9.85 2.12
CA GLN A 2 -11.62 10.94 1.37
C GLN A 2 -10.25 10.48 0.89
N LEU A 3 -9.91 10.80 -0.36
CA LEU A 3 -8.61 10.52 -0.93
C LEU A 3 -7.61 11.58 -0.47
N LEU A 4 -6.71 11.22 0.43
CA LEU A 4 -5.68 12.11 0.95
C LEU A 4 -4.52 12.23 -0.04
N ARG A 5 -4.11 11.12 -0.65
CA ARG A 5 -3.07 11.14 -1.67
C ARG A 5 -3.28 10.09 -2.73
N ARG A 6 -3.04 10.45 -3.99
CA ARG A 6 -3.21 9.61 -5.15
C ARG A 6 -1.86 9.35 -5.82
N GLY A 7 -1.56 8.09 -6.08
CA GLY A 7 -0.43 7.66 -6.90
C GLY A 7 0.91 8.15 -6.38
N HIS A 8 1.07 8.21 -5.07
CA HIS A 8 2.36 8.57 -4.51
C HIS A 8 3.35 7.45 -4.79
N GLN A 9 4.34 7.74 -5.63
CA GLN A 9 5.44 6.83 -5.90
C GLN A 9 6.43 6.86 -4.75
N PHE A 10 6.92 5.68 -4.38
CA PHE A 10 7.92 5.51 -3.34
C PHE A 10 8.82 4.32 -3.66
N GLU A 11 10.05 4.40 -3.19
CA GLU A 11 11.02 3.31 -3.29
C GLU A 11 10.97 2.44 -2.04
N TYR A 12 11.17 1.14 -2.21
CA TYR A 12 11.36 0.22 -1.11
C TYR A 12 12.35 -0.88 -1.50
N ARG A 13 13.03 -1.43 -0.50
CA ARG A 13 13.98 -2.51 -0.71
C ARG A 13 13.29 -3.87 -0.52
N ASP A 14 13.38 -4.73 -1.53
CA ASP A 14 12.76 -6.05 -1.51
C ASP A 14 13.53 -7.06 -0.64
N HIS A 15 13.03 -8.31 -0.61
CA HIS A 15 13.64 -9.39 0.17
C HIS A 15 15.01 -9.83 -0.37
N ARG A 16 15.36 -9.49 -1.61
CA ARG A 16 16.67 -9.78 -2.24
C ARG A 16 17.63 -8.61 -2.11
N GLY A 17 17.20 -7.52 -1.47
CA GLY A 17 18.01 -6.32 -1.35
C GLY A 17 18.04 -5.48 -2.62
N MET A 18 17.08 -5.63 -3.53
CA MET A 18 16.93 -4.79 -4.71
C MET A 18 15.95 -3.65 -4.43
N ASP A 19 16.27 -2.46 -4.94
CA ASP A 19 15.36 -1.32 -4.86
C ASP A 19 14.24 -1.51 -5.88
N GLN A 20 13.02 -1.28 -5.43
CA GLN A 20 11.79 -1.43 -6.19
C GLN A 20 10.98 -0.15 -6.08
N LEU A 21 10.28 0.19 -7.16
CA LEU A 21 9.33 1.30 -7.19
C LEU A 21 7.91 0.75 -6.98
N ALA A 22 7.12 1.43 -6.16
CA ALA A 22 5.70 1.15 -6.00
C ALA A 22 4.92 2.45 -5.92
N ALA A 23 3.59 2.35 -6.05
CA ALA A 23 2.69 3.47 -5.88
C ALA A 23 1.66 3.18 -4.77
N VAL A 24 1.28 4.20 -4.03
CA VAL A 24 0.23 4.11 -3.01
C VAL A 24 -0.84 5.18 -3.18
N ASP A 25 -2.10 4.78 -3.04
CA ASP A 25 -3.19 5.69 -2.75
C ASP A 25 -3.54 5.62 -1.26
N VAL A 26 -3.75 6.77 -0.64
CA VAL A 26 -4.07 6.90 0.79
C VAL A 26 -5.47 7.45 0.92
N TRP A 27 -6.37 6.65 1.48
CA TRP A 27 -7.73 7.05 1.80
C TRP A 27 -7.91 7.13 3.30
N THR A 28 -8.70 8.09 3.76
CA THR A 28 -8.98 8.33 5.19
C THR A 28 -10.46 8.54 5.43
N SER A 29 -10.97 8.17 6.62
CA SER A 29 -12.29 8.59 7.07
C SER A 29 -12.30 10.09 7.39
N GLY A 30 -13.48 10.73 7.35
CA GLY A 30 -13.56 12.18 7.57
C GLY A 30 -13.08 12.64 8.96
N ASN A 31 -13.10 11.75 9.95
CA ASN A 31 -12.59 11.99 11.30
C ASN A 31 -11.15 11.46 11.52
N GLY A 32 -10.52 10.83 10.52
CA GLY A 32 -9.17 10.30 10.60
C GLY A 32 -8.97 9.03 11.43
N GLU A 33 -10.05 8.40 11.91
CA GLU A 33 -9.98 7.16 12.71
C GLU A 33 -9.65 5.92 11.88
N ARG A 34 -9.91 5.96 10.57
CA ARG A 34 -9.67 4.84 9.66
C ARG A 34 -8.88 5.29 8.45
N ALA A 35 -7.96 4.44 8.00
CA ALA A 35 -7.23 4.66 6.76
C ALA A 35 -7.19 3.38 5.92
N VAL A 36 -7.24 3.56 4.60
CA VAL A 36 -7.04 2.48 3.62
C VAL A 36 -5.88 2.85 2.72
N LEU A 37 -4.85 2.02 2.72
CA LEU A 37 -3.74 2.11 1.77
C LEU A 37 -4.02 1.17 0.60
N VAL A 38 -3.92 1.69 -0.61
CA VAL A 38 -4.00 0.88 -1.83
C VAL A 38 -2.62 0.84 -2.46
N LEU A 39 -1.92 -0.28 -2.29
CA LEU A 39 -0.62 -0.53 -2.91
C LEU A 39 -0.80 -0.98 -4.36
N ARG A 40 -0.03 -0.36 -5.26
CA ARG A 40 -0.06 -0.56 -6.71
C ARG A 40 1.36 -0.72 -7.23
N GLU A 41 1.46 -1.25 -8.45
CA GLU A 41 2.74 -1.36 -9.17
C GLU A 41 3.78 -2.26 -8.46
N LEU A 42 3.32 -3.14 -7.56
CA LEU A 42 4.20 -4.13 -6.95
C LEU A 42 4.50 -5.27 -7.93
N PRO A 43 5.73 -5.80 -7.91
CA PRO A 43 6.09 -6.97 -8.72
C PRO A 43 5.18 -8.16 -8.44
N GLY A 44 4.82 -8.91 -9.49
CA GLY A 44 3.86 -10.02 -9.38
C GLY A 44 4.38 -11.25 -8.62
N ALA A 45 5.70 -11.46 -8.58
CA ALA A 45 6.32 -12.54 -7.81
C ALA A 45 6.32 -12.22 -6.31
N ASP A 46 5.88 -13.17 -5.49
CA ASP A 46 5.81 -13.03 -4.02
C ASP A 46 5.07 -11.78 -3.54
N LEU A 47 3.96 -11.43 -4.20
CA LEU A 47 3.21 -10.18 -4.01
C LEU A 47 2.92 -9.83 -2.53
N ILE A 48 2.62 -10.83 -1.69
CA ILE A 48 2.37 -10.61 -0.25
C ILE A 48 3.67 -10.19 0.47
N THR A 49 4.78 -10.84 0.18
CA THR A 49 6.09 -10.51 0.76
C THR A 49 6.53 -9.12 0.31
N GLN A 50 6.34 -8.79 -0.97
CA GLN A 50 6.61 -7.46 -1.52
C GLN A 50 5.73 -6.41 -0.85
N ALA A 51 4.43 -6.65 -0.72
CA ALA A 51 3.51 -5.73 -0.06
C ALA A 51 3.86 -5.49 1.42
N ARG A 52 4.29 -6.52 2.16
CA ARG A 52 4.76 -6.36 3.55
C ARG A 52 6.01 -5.48 3.63
N ARG A 53 6.96 -5.63 2.70
CA ARG A 53 8.17 -4.80 2.65
C ARG A 53 7.82 -3.36 2.30
N ALA A 54 7.01 -3.16 1.27
CA ALA A 54 6.52 -1.85 0.86
C ALA A 54 5.77 -1.14 2.01
N LEU A 55 4.86 -1.84 2.68
CA LEU A 55 4.15 -1.32 3.85
C LEU A 55 5.11 -0.92 4.96
N ARG A 56 6.08 -1.79 5.31
CA ARG A 56 7.08 -1.48 6.35
C ARG A 56 7.85 -0.21 6.03
N THR A 57 8.26 -0.02 4.77
CA THR A 57 8.93 1.22 4.34
C THR A 57 8.03 2.43 4.54
N LEU A 58 6.78 2.36 4.08
CA LEU A 58 5.81 3.45 4.26
C LEU A 58 5.58 3.77 5.75
N THR A 59 5.44 2.76 6.61
CA THR A 59 5.28 2.92 8.06
C THR A 59 6.47 3.64 8.71
N LEU A 60 7.69 3.43 8.20
CA LEU A 60 8.90 4.02 8.80
C LEU A 60 9.25 5.40 8.22
N THR A 61 8.79 5.71 7.01
CA THR A 61 9.25 6.91 6.30
C THR A 61 8.19 7.98 6.19
N TRP A 62 6.92 7.60 6.04
CA TRP A 62 5.94 8.54 5.46
C TRP A 62 4.58 8.52 6.15
N LEU A 63 4.02 7.35 6.48
CA LEU A 63 2.73 7.24 7.17
C LEU A 63 2.65 8.02 8.50
N PRO A 64 3.71 8.09 9.34
CA PRO A 64 3.66 8.85 10.60
C PRO A 64 3.39 10.34 10.42
N TYR A 65 3.65 10.89 9.23
CA TYR A 65 3.43 12.31 8.91
C TYR A 65 2.08 12.57 8.26
N LEU A 66 1.34 11.51 7.92
CA LEU A 66 0.06 11.60 7.22
C LEU A 66 -1.12 11.09 8.03
N LEU A 67 -0.87 10.11 8.89
CA LEU A 67 -1.89 9.40 9.64
C LEU A 67 -1.65 9.56 11.12
N ARG A 68 -2.75 9.56 11.87
CA ARG A 68 -2.69 9.51 13.33
C ARG A 68 -2.11 8.16 13.79
N PRO A 69 -1.40 8.12 14.93
CA PRO A 69 -0.83 6.87 15.45
C PRO A 69 -1.88 5.84 15.83
N ASP A 70 -3.09 6.27 16.20
CA ASP A 70 -4.22 5.43 16.62
C ASP A 70 -5.16 5.03 15.48
N VAL A 71 -4.78 5.27 14.22
CA VAL A 71 -5.62 4.96 13.06
C VAL A 71 -5.82 3.45 12.89
N GLN A 72 -7.07 3.04 12.61
CA GLN A 72 -7.36 1.70 12.13
C GLN A 72 -6.96 1.59 10.65
N LEU A 73 -5.85 0.93 10.39
CA LEU A 73 -5.28 0.80 9.05
C LEU A 73 -5.78 -0.48 8.36
N HIS A 74 -6.22 -0.34 7.10
CA HIS A 74 -6.42 -1.46 6.19
C HIS A 74 -5.52 -1.29 4.97
N VAL A 75 -5.01 -2.40 4.44
CA VAL A 75 -4.10 -2.37 3.29
C VAL A 75 -4.64 -3.29 2.20
N LEU A 76 -4.89 -2.72 1.03
CA LEU A 76 -5.28 -3.39 -0.18
C LEU A 76 -4.09 -3.43 -1.14
N VAL A 77 -3.82 -4.58 -1.73
CA VAL A 77 -2.75 -4.76 -2.70
C VAL A 77 -3.39 -5.09 -4.03
N LEU A 78 -3.26 -4.19 -5.01
CA LEU A 78 -3.73 -4.44 -6.36
C LEU A 78 -2.85 -5.48 -7.03
N ARG A 79 -3.47 -6.49 -7.62
CA ARG A 79 -2.76 -7.45 -8.46
C ARG A 79 -2.37 -6.76 -9.77
N PRO A 80 -1.17 -7.05 -10.31
CA PRO A 80 -0.82 -6.65 -11.66
C PRO A 80 -1.91 -7.13 -12.62
N ARG A 81 -2.39 -6.23 -13.48
CA ARG A 81 -3.34 -6.60 -14.53
C ARG A 81 -2.55 -7.13 -15.72
N PRO A 82 -2.84 -8.36 -16.19
CA PRO A 82 -2.21 -8.85 -17.42
C PRO A 82 -2.79 -8.19 -18.69
N ASP A 83 -3.97 -7.57 -18.61
CA ASP A 83 -4.67 -6.92 -19.72
C ASP A 83 -5.46 -5.71 -19.19
N GLU A 84 -5.57 -4.64 -19.97
CA GLU A 84 -6.34 -3.42 -19.66
C GLU A 84 -7.84 -3.70 -19.50
N THR A 85 -8.36 -4.70 -20.20
CA THR A 85 -9.79 -5.10 -20.14
C THR A 85 -10.13 -5.91 -18.89
N ALA A 86 -9.13 -6.42 -18.17
CA ALA A 86 -9.34 -7.26 -17.00
C ALA A 86 -9.80 -6.45 -15.78
N LYS A 87 -10.84 -6.94 -15.09
CA LYS A 87 -11.32 -6.37 -13.83
C LYS A 87 -10.17 -6.31 -12.80
N ALA A 88 -9.98 -5.16 -12.16
CA ALA A 88 -9.04 -5.04 -11.04
C ALA A 88 -9.40 -6.03 -9.93
N ARG A 89 -8.39 -6.75 -9.45
CA ARG A 89 -8.49 -7.61 -8.27
C ARG A 89 -7.51 -7.09 -7.23
N ALA A 90 -7.98 -7.00 -5.99
CA ALA A 90 -7.17 -6.66 -4.85
C ALA A 90 -7.13 -7.85 -3.89
N LEU A 91 -6.04 -7.98 -3.14
CA LEU A 91 -5.99 -8.80 -1.93
C LEU A 91 -5.93 -7.87 -0.72
N VAL A 92 -6.59 -8.27 0.36
CA VAL A 92 -6.43 -7.62 1.66
C VAL A 92 -5.14 -8.16 2.27
N LEU A 93 -4.22 -7.27 2.61
CA LEU A 93 -3.01 -7.67 3.32
C LEU A 93 -3.39 -7.94 4.78
N PRO A 94 -3.19 -9.16 5.30
CA PRO A 94 -3.42 -9.42 6.72
C PRO A 94 -2.38 -8.66 7.52
N LEU A 95 -2.84 -7.62 8.22
CA LEU A 95 -2.06 -6.98 9.26
C LEU A 95 -2.16 -7.90 10.48
N SER A 96 -1.03 -8.49 10.89
CA SER A 96 -1.00 -9.29 12.11
C SER A 96 -1.45 -8.41 13.27
N ALA A 97 -2.43 -8.89 14.03
CA ALA A 97 -2.89 -8.27 15.28
C ALA A 97 -1.81 -8.35 16.36
#